data_AF-A0A315ZEP7-F1
#
_entry.id   AF-A0A315ZEP7-F1
#
_cell.length_a   1.000
_cell.length_b   1.000
_cell.length_c   1.000
_cell.angle_alpha   90.00
_cell.angle_beta   90.00
_cell.angle_gamma   90.00
#
_symmetry.space_group_name_H-M   'P 1'
#
loop_
_entity.id
_entity.type
_entity.pdbx_description
1 polymer ?
#
loop_
_entity_poly.entity_id
_entity_poly.type
_entity_poly.pdbx_seq_one_letter_code
_entity_poly.pdbx_strand_id
1 'polypeptide(L)'
;MKTIKVPYSNSFQSNIIIPLLISLPFCGLLIMIFAITNKNWIDFLIGSLVGIPPAIILWKIMTLQLLILTKDLLNHQQISNINDHGFSLMNNEKENRIYWSDILDIELEKENLVCIRFLNRKKVEINNEYSGWYLFLKKIPSSKLKSSKIPDFLEWTYSNLESCQVCGSISMNDQKCLSCHTERFNHDLEDEFETEAEYLRYQQLELFCTYEESEEVDFHEIDNDGFEKDTNWRPLVSEKEVIEYSREHYWDI
;
A
#
# COMPACT_ATOMS: atom_id res chain seq x y z
N MET A 1 1.99 5.11 -3.45
CA MET A 1 1.97 4.69 -2.03
C MET A 1 3.37 4.80 -1.41
N LYS A 2 3.66 5.89 -0.69
CA LYS A 2 4.77 5.92 0.27
C LYS A 2 4.27 5.18 1.50
N THR A 3 4.66 3.92 1.65
CA THR A 3 4.74 3.32 2.98
C THR A 3 5.66 4.24 3.76
N ILE A 4 5.08 5.09 4.60
CA ILE A 4 5.86 5.73 5.64
C ILE A 4 6.25 4.55 6.53
N LYS A 5 7.41 3.94 6.26
CA LYS A 5 8.09 3.09 7.23
C LYS A 5 8.26 3.99 8.44
N VAL A 6 7.34 3.85 9.39
CA VAL A 6 7.46 4.48 10.69
C VAL A 6 8.82 3.99 11.21
N PRO A 7 9.76 4.87 11.56
CA PRO A 7 11.12 4.47 11.93
C PRO A 7 11.08 3.77 13.29
N TYR A 8 10.63 2.52 13.27
CA TYR A 8 10.68 1.57 14.36
C TYR A 8 11.49 0.34 13.91
N SER A 9 12.54 0.56 13.10
CA SER A 9 13.51 -0.47 12.76
C SER A 9 14.92 -0.04 13.18
N ASN A 10 15.07 0.36 14.43
CA ASN A 10 16.24 -0.12 15.16
C ASN A 10 15.78 -1.42 15.81
N SER A 11 16.17 -2.57 15.24
CA SER A 11 15.82 -3.93 15.70
C SER A 11 16.07 -4.15 17.20
N PHE A 12 16.94 -3.33 17.80
CA PHE A 12 17.23 -3.33 19.23
C PHE A 12 16.13 -2.68 20.11
N GLN A 13 15.40 -1.68 19.60
CA GLN A 13 14.34 -1.00 20.37
C GLN A 13 13.01 -1.75 20.31
N SER A 14 12.66 -2.39 19.19
CA SER A 14 11.39 -3.14 19.05
C SER A 14 11.36 -4.40 19.91
N ASN A 15 12.45 -5.16 19.94
CA ASN A 15 12.50 -6.47 20.60
C ASN A 15 12.47 -6.44 22.14
N ILE A 16 12.81 -5.31 22.78
CA ILE A 16 12.83 -5.19 24.24
C ILE A 16 11.71 -4.28 24.75
N ILE A 17 11.47 -3.15 24.07
CA ILE A 17 10.54 -2.13 24.57
C ILE A 17 9.09 -2.59 24.41
N ILE A 18 8.75 -3.27 23.31
CA ILE A 18 7.39 -3.72 23.06
C ILE A 18 6.97 -4.82 24.07
N PRO A 19 7.76 -5.89 24.32
CA PRO A 19 7.41 -6.88 25.34
C PRO A 19 7.33 -6.28 26.75
N LEU A 20 8.18 -5.28 27.06
CA LEU A 20 8.14 -4.59 28.36
C LEU A 20 6.86 -3.75 28.51
N LEU A 21 6.48 -2.99 27.47
CA LEU A 21 5.24 -2.19 27.45
C LEU A 21 3.98 -3.05 27.50
N ILE A 22 4.02 -4.28 26.97
CA ILE A 22 2.92 -5.24 27.07
C ILE A 22 2.88 -5.88 28.45
N SER A 23 4.03 -6.30 29.02
CA SER A 23 4.07 -7.06 30.28
C SER A 23 3.82 -6.21 31.53
N LEU A 24 4.25 -4.94 31.57
CA LEU A 24 4.08 -4.07 32.74
C LEU A 24 2.60 -3.80 33.12
N PRO A 25 1.68 -3.54 32.18
CA PRO A 25 0.24 -3.47 32.46
C PRO A 25 -0.31 -4.74 33.13
N PHE A 26 0.04 -5.92 32.63
CA PHE A 26 -0.41 -7.19 33.20
C PHE A 26 0.18 -7.43 34.59
N CYS A 27 1.47 -7.15 34.79
CA CYS A 27 2.10 -7.23 36.10
C CYS A 27 1.43 -6.27 37.11
N GLY A 28 1.18 -5.02 36.72
CA GLY A 28 0.48 -4.05 37.56
C GLY A 28 -0.94 -4.50 37.91
N LEU A 29 -1.69 -5.04 36.94
CA LEU A 29 -3.02 -5.61 37.15
C LEU A 29 -3.02 -6.77 38.16
N LEU A 30 -2.08 -7.71 38.00
CA LEU A 30 -1.94 -8.86 38.92
C LEU A 30 -1.60 -8.41 40.35
N ILE A 31 -0.70 -7.43 40.50
CA ILE A 31 -0.37 -6.84 41.81
C ILE A 31 -1.62 -6.19 42.43
N MET A 32 -2.39 -5.44 41.66
CA MET A 32 -3.64 -4.82 42.16
C MET A 32 -4.68 -5.87 42.58
N ILE A 33 -4.88 -6.93 41.80
CA ILE A 33 -5.82 -8.02 42.14
C ILE A 33 -5.39 -8.70 43.44
N PHE A 34 -4.11 -9.04 43.57
CA PHE A 34 -3.58 -9.67 44.79
C PHE A 34 -3.69 -8.75 46.00
N ALA A 35 -3.41 -7.46 45.84
CA ALA A 35 -3.55 -6.45 46.88
C ALA A 35 -4.98 -6.32 47.41
N ILE A 36 -5.98 -6.39 46.51
CA ILE A 36 -7.40 -6.39 46.89
C ILE A 36 -7.73 -7.63 47.72
N THR A 37 -7.27 -8.83 47.31
CA THR A 37 -7.54 -10.07 48.05
C THR A 37 -6.93 -10.06 49.46
N ASN A 38 -5.77 -9.43 49.64
CA ASN A 38 -5.08 -9.33 50.92
C ASN A 38 -5.38 -8.05 51.72
N LYS A 39 -6.25 -7.18 51.20
CA LYS A 39 -6.56 -5.86 51.79
C LYS A 39 -5.30 -4.99 52.04
N ASN A 40 -4.28 -5.09 51.18
CA ASN A 40 -3.05 -4.31 51.28
C ASN A 40 -3.09 -3.08 50.36
N TRP A 41 -3.30 -1.90 50.93
CA TRP A 41 -3.38 -0.65 50.16
C TRP A 41 -2.06 -0.19 49.55
N ILE A 42 -0.91 -0.54 50.14
CA ILE A 42 0.40 -0.14 49.61
C ILE A 42 0.68 -0.88 48.30
N ASP A 43 0.44 -2.20 48.28
CA ASP A 43 0.61 -3.02 47.07
C ASP A 43 -0.34 -2.58 45.96
N PHE A 44 -1.57 -2.16 46.31
CA PHE A 44 -2.51 -1.61 45.35
C PHE A 44 -1.98 -0.35 44.66
N LEU A 45 -1.38 0.58 45.42
CA LEU A 45 -0.77 1.80 44.87
C LEU A 45 0.45 1.48 43.99
N ILE A 46 1.28 0.52 44.38
CA ILE A 46 2.42 0.05 43.58
C ILE A 46 1.92 -0.55 42.27
N GLY A 47 0.94 -1.45 42.31
CA GLY A 47 0.34 -2.03 41.11
C GLY A 47 -0.27 -0.99 40.18
N SER A 48 -0.91 0.04 40.74
CA SER A 48 -1.45 1.18 39.97
C SER A 48 -0.34 1.99 39.27
N LEU A 49 0.75 2.30 39.99
CA LEU A 49 1.88 3.06 39.46
C LEU A 49 2.63 2.28 38.37
N VAL A 50 2.73 0.97 38.50
CA VAL A 50 3.40 0.08 37.54
C VAL A 50 2.51 -0.19 36.32
N GLY A 51 1.21 -0.41 36.51
CA GLY A 51 0.30 -0.84 35.44
C GLY A 51 -0.28 0.28 34.59
N ILE A 52 -0.71 1.39 35.21
CA ILE A 52 -1.50 2.42 34.52
C ILE A 52 -0.67 3.20 33.48
N PRO A 53 0.54 3.72 33.78
CA PRO A 53 1.28 4.51 32.81
C PRO A 53 1.66 3.73 31.53
N PRO A 54 2.20 2.49 31.61
CA PRO A 54 2.46 1.68 30.42
C PRO A 54 1.20 1.36 29.62
N ALA A 55 0.05 1.13 30.29
CA ALA A 55 -1.22 0.88 29.61
C ALA A 55 -1.68 2.11 28.79
N ILE A 56 -1.53 3.32 29.34
CA ILE A 56 -1.83 4.56 28.62
C ILE A 56 -0.91 4.74 27.41
N ILE A 57 0.38 4.43 27.55
CA ILE A 57 1.36 4.51 26.45
C ILE A 57 1.00 3.49 25.36
N LEU A 58 0.74 2.23 25.74
CA LEU A 58 0.36 1.16 24.81
C LEU A 58 -0.92 1.51 24.06
N TRP A 59 -1.94 2.01 24.77
CA TRP A 59 -3.19 2.47 24.15
C TRP A 59 -2.96 3.61 23.15
N LYS A 60 -2.09 4.58 23.46
CA LYS A 60 -1.73 5.65 22.50
C LYS A 60 -1.01 5.12 21.27
N ILE A 61 -0.10 4.17 21.43
CA ILE A 61 0.62 3.56 20.29
C ILE A 61 -0.37 2.80 19.41
N MET A 62 -1.21 1.95 19.99
CA MET A 62 -2.22 1.19 19.25
C MET A 62 -3.22 2.10 18.54
N THR A 63 -3.74 3.13 19.22
CA THR A 63 -4.67 4.08 18.59
C THR A 63 -4.01 4.87 17.46
N LEU A 64 -2.74 5.23 17.58
CA LEU A 64 -2.00 5.88 16.49
C LEU A 64 -1.79 4.93 15.30
N GLN A 65 -1.41 3.68 15.54
CA GLN A 65 -1.28 2.67 14.48
C GLN A 65 -2.61 2.43 13.77
N LEU A 66 -3.70 2.31 14.53
CA LEU A 66 -5.04 2.13 14.01
C LEU A 66 -5.51 3.36 13.22
N LEU A 67 -5.16 4.58 13.66
CA LEU A 67 -5.39 5.82 12.89
C LEU A 67 -4.58 5.88 11.59
N ILE A 68 -3.33 5.43 11.59
CA ILE A 68 -2.51 5.35 10.37
C ILE A 68 -3.11 4.33 9.41
N LEU A 69 -3.41 3.13 9.89
CA LEU A 69 -4.02 2.06 9.12
C LEU A 69 -5.37 2.49 8.53
N THR A 70 -6.24 3.09 9.34
CA THR A 70 -7.55 3.59 8.87
C THR A 70 -7.43 4.76 7.92
N LYS A 71 -6.42 5.62 8.06
CA LYS A 71 -6.18 6.71 7.10
C LYS A 71 -5.72 6.20 5.75
N ASP A 72 -4.92 5.14 5.72
CA ASP A 72 -4.49 4.50 4.48
C ASP A 72 -5.62 3.70 3.82
N LEU A 73 -6.50 3.07 4.62
CA LEU A 73 -7.72 2.43 4.13
C LEU A 73 -8.76 3.43 3.61
N LEU A 74 -8.95 4.57 4.27
CA LEU A 74 -9.99 5.54 3.91
C LEU A 74 -9.62 6.42 2.70
N ASN A 75 -8.32 6.57 2.38
CA ASN A 75 -7.86 7.39 1.26
C ASN A 75 -7.57 6.54 0.00
N HIS A 76 -8.39 5.54 -0.30
CA HIS A 76 -8.25 4.85 -1.59
C HIS A 76 -8.61 5.81 -2.72
N GLN A 77 -7.58 6.31 -3.39
CA GLN A 77 -7.68 7.20 -4.54
C GLN A 77 -7.43 6.40 -5.81
N GLN A 78 -8.43 6.32 -6.69
CA GLN A 78 -8.39 5.50 -7.88
C GLN A 78 -8.93 6.26 -9.09
N ILE A 79 -8.30 6.03 -10.25
CA ILE A 79 -8.83 6.37 -11.57
C ILE A 79 -9.26 5.07 -12.24
N SER A 80 -10.52 5.02 -12.65
CA SER A 80 -11.11 3.81 -13.25
C SER A 80 -12.03 4.16 -14.41
N ASN A 81 -12.59 3.15 -15.08
CA ASN A 81 -13.59 3.31 -16.15
C ASN A 81 -13.14 4.24 -17.29
N ILE A 82 -11.85 4.19 -17.64
CA ILE A 82 -11.23 5.08 -18.63
C ILE A 82 -11.59 4.60 -20.05
N ASN A 83 -12.37 5.40 -20.77
CA ASN A 83 -12.86 5.10 -22.12
C ASN A 83 -12.93 6.36 -22.99
N ASP A 84 -13.45 6.22 -24.21
CA ASP A 84 -13.53 7.31 -25.19
C ASP A 84 -14.46 8.47 -24.77
N HIS A 85 -15.28 8.30 -23.73
CA HIS A 85 -16.19 9.33 -23.23
C HIS A 85 -15.67 10.04 -21.98
N GLY A 86 -14.87 9.37 -21.16
CA GLY A 86 -14.38 9.92 -19.91
C GLY A 86 -13.68 8.91 -19.02
N PHE A 87 -13.67 9.21 -17.73
CA PHE A 87 -13.11 8.38 -16.66
C PHE A 87 -13.84 8.65 -15.35
N SER A 88 -13.61 7.80 -14.36
CA SER A 88 -14.11 7.97 -12.99
C SER A 88 -12.97 8.27 -12.03
N LEU A 89 -13.20 9.20 -11.12
CA LEU A 89 -12.33 9.45 -9.95
C LEU A 89 -13.02 8.99 -8.69
N MET A 90 -12.44 8.01 -8.01
CA MET A 90 -12.86 7.58 -6.69
C MET A 90 -12.02 8.27 -5.62
N ASN A 91 -12.68 8.91 -4.66
CA ASN A 91 -12.05 9.52 -3.50
C ASN A 91 -12.94 9.32 -2.27
N ASN A 92 -12.43 8.61 -1.26
CA ASN A 92 -13.16 8.25 -0.04
C ASN A 92 -14.54 7.65 -0.36
N GLU A 93 -14.56 6.58 -1.17
CA GLU A 93 -15.77 5.86 -1.62
C GLU A 93 -16.73 6.67 -2.52
N LYS A 94 -16.44 7.95 -2.78
CA LYS A 94 -17.25 8.77 -3.68
C LYS A 94 -16.68 8.70 -5.09
N GLU A 95 -17.42 8.05 -5.98
CA GLU A 95 -17.15 8.06 -7.41
C GLU A 95 -17.67 9.36 -8.06
N ASN A 96 -16.79 10.05 -8.78
CA ASN A 96 -17.15 11.18 -9.61
C ASN A 96 -16.78 10.88 -11.07
N ARG A 97 -17.79 10.71 -11.91
CA ARG A 97 -17.60 10.52 -13.35
C ARG A 97 -17.28 11.85 -14.03
N ILE A 98 -16.21 11.88 -14.82
CA ILE A 98 -15.74 13.05 -15.56
C ILE A 98 -15.75 12.74 -17.04
N TYR A 99 -16.41 13.60 -17.82
CA TYR A 99 -16.46 13.48 -19.28
C TYR A 99 -15.36 14.31 -19.94
N TRP A 100 -14.76 13.79 -21.02
CA TRP A 100 -13.77 14.54 -21.79
C TRP A 100 -14.35 15.82 -22.39
N SER A 101 -15.65 15.85 -22.69
CA SER A 101 -16.36 17.04 -23.18
C SER A 101 -16.30 18.22 -22.21
N ASP A 102 -16.23 17.96 -20.91
CA ASP A 102 -16.29 18.99 -19.86
C ASP A 102 -14.90 19.56 -19.53
N ILE A 103 -13.85 18.94 -20.08
CA ILE A 103 -12.45 19.32 -19.87
C ILE A 103 -12.02 20.29 -20.97
N LEU A 104 -11.48 21.43 -20.54
CA LEU A 104 -10.84 22.40 -21.42
C LEU A 104 -9.47 21.88 -21.85
N ASP A 105 -8.60 21.59 -20.88
CA ASP A 105 -7.26 21.08 -21.12
C ASP A 105 -6.68 20.37 -19.89
N ILE A 106 -5.62 19.61 -20.13
CA ILE A 106 -4.86 18.84 -19.15
C ILE A 106 -3.37 19.15 -19.32
N GLU A 107 -2.68 19.38 -18.21
CA GLU A 107 -1.24 19.63 -18.15
C GLU A 107 -0.58 18.80 -17.04
N LEU A 108 0.64 18.33 -17.28
CA LEU A 108 1.50 17.74 -16.24
C LEU A 108 2.39 18.83 -15.63
N GLU A 109 2.24 19.04 -14.33
CA GLU A 109 3.09 19.88 -13.50
C GLU A 109 4.04 18.98 -12.68
N LYS A 110 5.33 19.34 -12.62
CA LYS A 110 6.34 18.71 -11.74
C LYS A 110 6.46 17.18 -11.87
N GLU A 111 6.19 16.62 -13.05
CA GLU A 111 6.32 15.18 -13.38
C GLU A 111 5.39 14.22 -12.61
N ASN A 112 4.66 14.69 -11.59
CA ASN A 112 3.83 13.85 -10.74
C ASN A 112 2.43 14.41 -10.47
N LEU A 113 2.09 15.59 -10.99
CA LEU A 113 0.83 16.26 -10.73
C LEU A 113 0.13 16.59 -12.05
N VAL A 114 -1.01 15.95 -12.30
CA VAL A 114 -1.86 16.26 -13.45
C VAL A 114 -2.90 17.30 -13.05
N CYS A 115 -2.93 18.39 -13.81
CA CYS A 115 -3.84 19.50 -13.62
C CYS A 115 -4.90 19.48 -14.71
N ILE A 116 -6.14 19.17 -14.33
CA ILE A 116 -7.30 19.16 -15.21
C ILE A 116 -8.05 20.48 -15.05
N ARG A 117 -8.18 21.23 -16.14
CA ARG A 117 -8.99 22.45 -16.19
C ARG A 117 -10.29 22.17 -16.91
N PHE A 118 -11.40 22.48 -16.25
CA PHE A 118 -12.74 22.31 -16.79
C PHE A 118 -13.20 23.56 -17.57
N LEU A 119 -14.20 23.40 -18.44
CA LEU A 119 -14.80 24.51 -19.18
C LEU A 119 -15.37 25.60 -18.24
N ASN A 120 -15.85 25.23 -17.06
CA ASN A 120 -16.31 26.15 -16.02
C ASN A 120 -15.17 26.83 -15.22
N ARG A 121 -13.91 26.64 -15.64
CA ARG A 121 -12.68 27.13 -14.99
C ARG A 121 -12.37 26.53 -13.61
N LYS A 122 -13.12 25.52 -13.16
CA LYS A 122 -12.70 24.71 -12.01
C LYS A 122 -11.42 23.95 -12.37
N LYS A 123 -10.54 23.77 -11.38
CA LYS A 123 -9.34 22.93 -11.49
C LYS A 123 -9.51 21.70 -10.60
N VAL A 124 -9.05 20.55 -11.09
CA VAL A 124 -8.81 19.35 -10.28
C VAL A 124 -7.36 18.94 -10.47
N GLU A 125 -6.73 18.56 -9.38
CA GLU A 125 -5.34 18.10 -9.35
C GLU A 125 -5.33 16.62 -8.98
N ILE A 126 -4.59 15.83 -9.74
CA ILE A 126 -4.47 14.38 -9.58
C ILE A 126 -2.99 14.06 -9.50
N ASN A 127 -2.54 13.60 -8.34
CA ASN A 127 -1.15 13.18 -8.17
C ASN A 127 -0.94 11.74 -8.67
N ASN A 128 0.31 11.32 -8.79
CA ASN A 128 0.68 9.96 -9.19
C ASN A 128 0.49 8.90 -8.09
N GLU A 129 -0.18 9.22 -6.97
CA GLU A 129 -0.53 8.26 -5.93
C GLU A 129 -1.84 7.55 -6.23
N TYR A 130 -2.65 8.08 -7.15
CA TYR A 130 -3.86 7.43 -7.63
C TYR A 130 -3.53 6.11 -8.34
N SER A 131 -4.24 5.03 -8.00
CA SER A 131 -4.20 3.82 -8.82
C SER A 131 -4.78 4.11 -10.22
N GLY A 132 -4.19 3.51 -11.26
CA GLY A 132 -4.56 3.77 -12.66
C GLY A 132 -4.01 5.08 -13.25
N TRP A 133 -3.13 5.81 -12.56
CA TRP A 133 -2.59 7.09 -13.05
C TRP A 133 -1.83 6.99 -14.38
N TYR A 134 -1.01 5.97 -14.57
CA TYR A 134 -0.27 5.77 -15.81
C TYR A 134 -1.19 5.36 -16.97
N LEU A 135 -2.14 4.47 -16.74
CA LEU A 135 -3.19 4.16 -17.71
C LEU A 135 -3.98 5.41 -18.12
N PHE A 136 -4.34 6.24 -17.14
CA PHE A 136 -5.02 7.51 -17.38
C PHE A 136 -4.21 8.40 -18.31
N LEU A 137 -2.92 8.62 -18.04
CA LEU A 137 -2.06 9.43 -18.91
C LEU A 137 -2.01 8.92 -20.35
N LYS A 138 -1.92 7.60 -20.54
CA LYS A 138 -1.91 6.97 -21.88
C LYS A 138 -3.21 7.17 -22.65
N LYS A 139 -4.34 7.34 -21.96
CA LYS A 139 -5.69 7.41 -22.53
C LYS A 139 -6.23 8.83 -22.67
N ILE A 140 -5.51 9.85 -22.23
CA ILE A 140 -5.92 11.25 -22.44
C ILE A 140 -6.01 11.54 -23.94
N PRO A 141 -7.15 12.04 -24.45
CA PRO A 141 -7.25 12.45 -25.85
C PRO A 141 -6.25 13.57 -26.17
N SER A 142 -5.55 13.46 -27.29
CA SER A 142 -4.55 14.46 -27.72
C SER A 142 -5.13 15.87 -27.84
N SER A 143 -6.41 16.01 -28.17
CA SER A 143 -7.15 17.28 -28.22
C SER A 143 -7.31 17.97 -26.86
N LYS A 144 -7.07 17.26 -25.76
CA LYS A 144 -7.15 17.78 -24.39
C LYS A 144 -5.78 18.11 -23.81
N LEU A 145 -4.69 17.73 -24.46
CA LEU A 145 -3.34 18.03 -23.97
C LEU A 145 -3.00 19.50 -24.23
N LYS A 146 -2.59 20.21 -23.18
CA LYS A 146 -2.13 21.60 -23.29
C LYS A 146 -0.74 21.70 -23.93
N SER A 147 0.08 20.66 -23.81
CA SER A 147 1.47 20.62 -24.30
C SER A 147 1.92 19.17 -24.54
N SER A 148 3.10 19.00 -25.15
CA SER A 148 3.73 17.69 -25.38
C SER A 148 4.30 17.03 -24.12
N LYS A 149 4.32 17.73 -22.97
CA LYS A 149 4.96 17.23 -21.74
C LYS A 149 4.49 15.85 -21.30
N ILE A 150 3.20 15.53 -21.43
CA ILE A 150 2.66 14.21 -21.04
C ILE A 150 3.19 13.13 -21.99
N PRO A 151 3.04 13.25 -23.33
CA PRO A 151 3.70 12.35 -24.27
C PRO A 151 5.20 12.18 -24.03
N ASP A 152 5.94 13.28 -23.89
CA ASP A 152 7.39 13.26 -23.68
C ASP A 152 7.77 12.54 -22.37
N PHE A 153 7.00 12.78 -21.30
CA PHE A 153 7.16 12.11 -20.01
C PHE A 153 6.88 10.61 -20.09
N LEU A 154 5.83 10.20 -20.81
CA LEU A 154 5.50 8.79 -20.99
C LEU A 154 6.60 8.09 -21.79
N GLU A 155 7.04 8.66 -22.91
CA GLU A 155 8.12 8.10 -23.72
C GLU A 155 9.41 7.90 -22.89
N TRP A 156 9.81 8.94 -22.15
CA TRP A 156 10.98 8.84 -21.27
C TRP A 156 10.78 7.81 -20.15
N THR A 157 9.61 7.77 -19.52
CA THR A 157 9.35 6.83 -18.42
C THR A 157 9.40 5.40 -18.92
N TYR A 158 8.59 5.05 -19.93
CA TYR A 158 8.47 3.67 -20.42
C TYR A 158 9.74 3.13 -21.08
N SER A 159 10.58 4.00 -21.67
CA SER A 159 11.87 3.58 -22.24
C SER A 159 12.91 3.15 -21.20
N ASN A 160 12.71 3.50 -19.93
CA ASN A 160 13.64 3.19 -18.84
C ASN A 160 13.08 2.17 -17.83
N LEU A 161 11.93 1.54 -18.12
CA LEU A 161 11.34 0.54 -17.23
C LEU A 161 11.95 -0.84 -17.45
N GLU A 162 12.16 -1.57 -16.36
CA GLU A 162 12.57 -2.98 -16.38
C GLU A 162 11.39 -3.89 -15.99
N SER A 163 11.50 -5.19 -16.31
CA SER A 163 10.54 -6.20 -15.89
C SER A 163 10.55 -6.38 -14.37
N CYS A 164 9.36 -6.33 -13.75
CA CYS A 164 9.21 -6.66 -12.33
C CYS A 164 9.24 -8.18 -12.13
N GLN A 165 10.17 -8.65 -11.29
CA GLN A 165 10.26 -10.07 -10.96
C GLN A 165 9.04 -10.59 -10.17
N VAL A 166 8.26 -9.70 -9.55
CA VAL A 166 7.09 -10.07 -8.73
C VAL A 166 5.83 -10.18 -9.56
N CYS A 167 5.44 -9.12 -10.29
CA CYS A 167 4.16 -9.11 -11.03
C CYS A 167 4.29 -9.36 -12.54
N GLY A 168 5.52 -9.42 -13.06
CA GLY A 168 5.79 -9.61 -14.49
C GLY A 168 5.51 -8.40 -15.39
N SER A 169 5.06 -7.26 -14.85
CA SER A 169 4.87 -6.03 -15.62
C SER A 169 6.21 -5.32 -15.88
N ILE A 170 6.38 -4.73 -17.06
CA ILE A 170 7.51 -3.85 -17.41
C ILE A 170 7.26 -2.49 -16.78
N SER A 171 7.56 -2.41 -15.48
CA SER A 171 7.15 -1.29 -14.62
C SER A 171 8.12 -0.99 -13.50
N MET A 172 9.31 -1.62 -13.47
CA MET A 172 10.33 -1.28 -12.47
C MET A 172 10.97 0.05 -12.81
N ASN A 173 10.89 0.99 -11.87
CA ASN A 173 11.60 2.25 -11.93
C ASN A 173 12.55 2.32 -10.72
N ASP A 174 13.85 2.18 -11.00
CA ASP A 174 14.91 2.08 -10.00
C ASP A 174 14.62 0.97 -8.95
N GLN A 175 14.28 1.33 -7.71
CA GLN A 175 14.06 0.38 -6.62
C GLN A 175 12.60 -0.04 -6.44
N LYS A 176 11.65 0.41 -7.27
CA LYS A 176 10.22 0.15 -7.03
C LYS A 176 9.42 -0.11 -8.29
N CYS A 177 8.52 -1.10 -8.20
CA CYS A 177 7.55 -1.38 -9.23
C CYS A 177 6.43 -0.33 -9.26
N LEU A 178 6.16 0.26 -10.41
CA LEU A 178 5.06 1.22 -10.60
C LEU A 178 3.68 0.56 -10.72
N SER A 179 3.65 -0.75 -10.99
CA SER A 179 2.45 -1.60 -11.08
C SER A 179 2.06 -2.15 -9.70
N CYS A 180 2.81 -3.14 -9.18
CA CYS A 180 2.49 -3.81 -7.91
C CYS A 180 3.09 -3.13 -6.67
N HIS A 181 3.84 -2.04 -6.83
CA HIS A 181 4.47 -1.30 -5.72
C HIS A 181 5.50 -2.07 -4.88
N THR A 182 5.86 -3.29 -5.27
CA THR A 182 6.93 -4.04 -4.62
C THR A 182 8.29 -3.37 -4.86
N GLU A 183 9.13 -3.38 -3.84
CA GLU A 183 10.49 -2.85 -3.89
C GLU A 183 11.47 -3.93 -4.40
N ARG A 184 12.61 -3.51 -4.96
CA ARG A 184 13.68 -4.44 -5.29
C ARG A 184 14.33 -4.94 -3.99
N PHE A 185 14.72 -6.21 -3.96
CA PHE A 185 15.46 -6.77 -2.84
C PHE A 185 16.76 -5.96 -2.62
N ASN A 186 17.01 -5.58 -1.36
CA ASN A 186 18.13 -4.73 -0.97
C ASN A 186 18.61 -5.09 0.44
N HIS A 187 19.73 -4.50 0.87
CA HIS A 187 20.34 -4.79 2.17
C HIS A 187 19.42 -4.56 3.38
N ASP A 188 18.44 -3.65 3.29
CA ASP A 188 17.50 -3.40 4.39
C ASP A 188 16.52 -4.57 4.60
N LEU A 189 16.42 -5.49 3.62
CA LEU A 189 15.55 -6.67 3.67
C LEU A 189 16.30 -7.96 4.07
N GLU A 190 17.63 -7.92 4.17
CA GLU A 190 18.44 -9.07 4.59
C GLU A 190 18.17 -9.50 6.05
N ASP A 191 17.65 -8.59 6.87
CA ASP A 191 17.22 -8.88 8.24
C ASP A 191 15.91 -9.71 8.31
N GLU A 192 15.11 -9.69 7.24
CA GLU A 192 13.80 -10.35 7.15
C GLU A 192 13.82 -11.60 6.26
N PHE A 193 14.68 -11.61 5.24
CA PHE A 193 14.78 -12.69 4.25
C PHE A 193 16.23 -13.09 4.02
N GLU A 194 16.51 -14.39 4.03
CA GLU A 194 17.87 -14.90 3.85
C GLU A 194 18.35 -14.73 2.41
N THR A 195 17.43 -14.73 1.44
CA THR A 195 17.75 -14.65 0.01
C THR A 195 16.74 -13.81 -0.78
N GLU A 196 17.19 -13.23 -1.90
CA GLU A 196 16.31 -12.57 -2.87
C GLU A 196 15.20 -13.51 -3.36
N ALA A 197 15.51 -14.79 -3.60
CA ALA A 197 14.55 -15.77 -4.08
C ALA A 197 13.41 -16.02 -3.08
N GLU A 198 13.73 -16.02 -1.78
CA GLU A 198 12.74 -16.13 -0.71
C GLU A 198 11.84 -14.90 -0.66
N TYR A 199 12.44 -13.70 -0.68
CA TYR A 199 11.70 -12.43 -0.75
C TYR A 199 10.75 -12.39 -1.95
N LEU A 200 11.23 -12.70 -3.15
CA LEU A 200 10.43 -12.68 -4.37
C LEU A 200 9.28 -13.68 -4.30
N ARG A 201 9.51 -14.88 -3.77
CA ARG A 201 8.44 -15.88 -3.58
C ARG A 201 7.40 -15.39 -2.59
N TYR A 202 7.80 -14.84 -1.46
CA TYR A 202 6.87 -14.24 -0.48
C TYR A 202 6.01 -13.14 -1.13
N GLN A 203 6.63 -12.21 -1.85
CA GLN A 203 5.92 -11.11 -2.53
C GLN A 203 4.95 -11.61 -3.61
N GLN A 204 5.30 -12.68 -4.32
CA GLN A 204 4.39 -13.30 -5.30
C GLN A 204 3.21 -14.00 -4.62
N LEU A 205 3.43 -14.72 -3.52
CA LEU A 205 2.33 -15.33 -2.76
C LEU A 205 1.34 -14.27 -2.28
N GLU A 206 1.84 -13.17 -1.71
CA GLU A 206 1.03 -12.04 -1.25
C GLU A 206 0.30 -11.32 -2.39
N LEU A 207 0.95 -11.17 -3.55
CA LEU A 207 0.34 -10.48 -4.69
C LEU A 207 -0.78 -11.30 -5.34
N PHE A 208 -0.58 -12.61 -5.46
CA PHE A 208 -1.47 -13.50 -6.20
C PHE A 208 -2.44 -14.28 -5.30
N CYS A 209 -2.43 -14.05 -3.98
CA CYS A 209 -3.35 -14.71 -3.06
C CYS A 209 -4.80 -14.39 -3.42
N THR A 210 -5.68 -15.32 -3.07
CA THR A 210 -7.13 -15.19 -3.24
C THR A 210 -7.81 -15.04 -1.88
N TYR A 211 -8.91 -14.31 -1.82
CA TYR A 211 -9.68 -14.11 -0.60
C TYR A 211 -10.77 -15.16 -0.42
N GLU A 212 -11.21 -15.81 -1.50
CA GLU A 212 -12.25 -16.84 -1.48
C GLU A 212 -11.84 -18.06 -2.32
N GLU A 213 -12.32 -19.25 -1.94
CA GLU A 213 -12.00 -20.51 -2.64
C GLU A 213 -12.46 -20.53 -4.11
N SER A 214 -13.47 -19.72 -4.46
CA SER A 214 -13.97 -19.62 -5.83
C SER A 214 -13.17 -18.71 -6.75
N GLU A 215 -12.21 -17.93 -6.23
CA GLU A 215 -11.36 -17.07 -7.05
C GLU A 215 -10.28 -17.89 -7.76
N GLU A 216 -10.05 -17.59 -9.05
CA GLU A 216 -8.99 -18.22 -9.82
C GLU A 216 -7.68 -17.45 -9.65
N VAL A 217 -6.56 -18.17 -9.52
CA VAL A 217 -5.24 -17.54 -9.50
C VAL A 217 -4.86 -17.16 -10.93
N ASP A 218 -4.72 -15.87 -11.20
CA ASP A 218 -4.27 -15.37 -12.50
C ASP A 218 -2.90 -14.67 -12.40
N PHE A 219 -1.85 -15.37 -12.86
CA PHE A 219 -0.51 -14.80 -12.97
C PHE A 219 -0.33 -13.84 -14.14
N HIS A 220 -1.24 -13.89 -15.11
CA HIS A 220 -1.08 -13.29 -16.43
C HIS A 220 -2.19 -12.30 -16.77
N GLU A 221 -3.00 -11.88 -15.79
CA GLU A 221 -4.07 -10.93 -16.01
C GLU A 221 -3.53 -9.69 -16.76
N ILE A 222 -4.15 -9.41 -17.92
CA ILE A 222 -3.73 -8.36 -18.84
C ILE A 222 -4.49 -7.07 -18.49
N ASP A 223 -3.81 -6.23 -17.72
CA ASP A 223 -3.92 -4.78 -17.56
C ASP A 223 -5.22 -4.12 -17.05
N ASN A 224 -5.09 -3.50 -15.87
CA ASN A 224 -5.87 -2.33 -15.44
C ASN A 224 -5.00 -1.12 -15.01
N ASP A 225 -3.67 -1.21 -15.08
CA ASP A 225 -2.76 -0.19 -14.51
C ASP A 225 -1.92 0.59 -15.55
N GLY A 226 -1.81 0.07 -16.78
CA GLY A 226 -1.22 0.75 -17.94
C GLY A 226 0.15 0.25 -18.40
N PHE A 227 0.69 -0.81 -17.77
CA PHE A 227 2.04 -1.33 -18.05
C PHE A 227 2.00 -2.63 -18.85
N GLU A 228 2.88 -2.75 -19.85
CA GLU A 228 2.96 -3.98 -20.64
C GLU A 228 3.50 -5.15 -19.81
N LYS A 229 3.01 -6.37 -20.04
CA LYS A 229 3.53 -7.59 -19.43
C LYS A 229 4.76 -8.11 -20.17
N ASP A 230 5.77 -8.54 -19.43
CA ASP A 230 6.91 -9.27 -19.99
C ASP A 230 6.50 -10.70 -20.34
N THR A 231 6.40 -10.97 -21.65
CA THR A 231 6.03 -12.28 -22.18
C THR A 231 6.97 -13.44 -21.78
N ASN A 232 8.19 -13.13 -21.35
CA ASN A 232 9.16 -14.11 -20.88
C ASN A 232 9.11 -14.31 -19.36
N TRP A 233 8.41 -13.45 -18.62
CA TRP A 233 8.31 -13.57 -17.17
C TRP A 233 7.51 -14.82 -16.78
N ARG A 234 7.96 -15.49 -15.73
CA ARG A 234 7.30 -16.66 -15.14
C ARG A 234 7.32 -16.51 -13.62
N PRO A 235 6.22 -16.86 -12.92
CA PRO A 235 6.20 -16.84 -11.47
C PRO A 235 7.19 -17.88 -10.92
N LEU A 236 7.79 -17.58 -9.76
CA LEU A 236 8.62 -18.51 -9.00
C LEU A 236 7.76 -19.47 -8.17
N VAL A 237 6.49 -19.13 -7.95
CA VAL A 237 5.49 -19.89 -7.22
C VAL A 237 4.53 -20.55 -8.21
N SER A 238 4.04 -21.74 -7.84
CA SER A 238 2.98 -22.44 -8.54
C SER A 238 1.61 -22.01 -8.03
N GLU A 239 0.59 -22.20 -8.86
CA GLU A 239 -0.81 -22.00 -8.46
C GLU A 239 -1.16 -22.76 -7.18
N LYS A 240 -0.68 -24.00 -7.05
CA LYS A 240 -0.89 -24.79 -5.84
C LYS A 240 -0.34 -24.11 -4.59
N GLU A 241 0.86 -23.54 -4.66
CA GLU A 241 1.47 -22.83 -3.53
C GLU A 241 0.68 -21.57 -3.17
N VAL A 242 0.17 -20.85 -4.18
CA VAL A 242 -0.69 -19.68 -3.96
C VAL A 242 -1.99 -20.07 -3.27
N ILE A 243 -2.64 -21.16 -3.70
CA ILE A 243 -3.88 -21.67 -3.09
C ILE A 243 -3.65 -22.16 -1.65
N GLU A 244 -2.54 -22.88 -1.40
CA GLU A 244 -2.17 -23.31 -0.04
C GLU A 244 -1.95 -22.09 0.87
N TYR A 245 -1.20 -21.09 0.39
CA TYR A 245 -0.98 -19.85 1.10
C TYR A 245 -2.28 -19.08 1.39
N SER A 246 -3.14 -18.95 0.37
CA SER A 246 -4.44 -18.27 0.45
C SER A 246 -5.35 -18.91 1.50
N ARG A 247 -5.40 -20.25 1.52
CA ARG A 247 -6.17 -21.01 2.51
C ARG A 247 -5.67 -20.78 3.94
N GLU A 248 -4.35 -20.72 4.14
CA GLU A 248 -3.76 -20.59 5.47
C GLU A 248 -3.92 -19.17 6.06
N HIS A 249 -3.98 -18.15 5.21
CA HIS A 249 -3.91 -16.75 5.65
C HIS A 249 -5.19 -15.94 5.44
N TYR A 250 -6.03 -16.30 4.46
CA TYR A 250 -7.13 -15.46 3.99
C TYR A 250 -8.49 -16.16 3.94
N TRP A 251 -8.55 -17.43 3.50
CA TRP A 251 -9.82 -18.15 3.45
C TRP A 251 -10.26 -18.53 4.86
N ASP A 252 -11.37 -17.96 5.32
CA ASP A 252 -12.08 -18.23 6.58
C ASP A 252 -11.21 -18.77 7.74
N ILE A 253 -10.63 -17.82 8.50
CA ILE A 253 -10.18 -17.99 9.89
C ILE A 253 -11.36 -17.70 10.84
#